data_AF-A0A6S5CBG2-F1
#
_entry.id   AF-A0A6S5CBG2-F1
#
_cell.length_a   1.000
_cell.length_b   1.000
_cell.length_c   1.000
_cell.angle_alpha   90.00
_cell.angle_beta   90.00
_cell.angle_gamma   90.00
#
_symmetry.space_group_name_H-M   'P 1'
#
loop_
_entity.id
_entity.type
_entity.pdbx_description
1 polymer ?
#
loop_
_entity_poly.entity_id
_entity_poly.type
_entity_poly.pdbx_seq_one_letter_code
_entity_poly.pdbx_strand_id
1 'polypeptide(L)'
;MNTCSDIIDEFNSTFSANASLCEDLKVGADLGNCRSFALYQLVEDQRSAPFGTVLYHDIGSYNTGEVYEAEGTAGFRLSSRLDSIEKFFPLSSNEATRNLEIGYRSPWLGGSRAFSSIPFKRWWVNSFKTLCTDAPAQAELVNSFLTREIEVLAEAARNKGHRRGWVYNRFVDKLEYLSMRVNHEFLDSTQYLFKPVLFFNEFSHNLISLNTQEKNELRSEFL
;
A
#
# COMPACT_ATOMS: atom_id res chain seq x y z
N MET A 1 -22.58 2.15 -16.63
CA MET A 1 -21.24 2.53 -16.14
C MET A 1 -20.29 1.45 -16.60
N ASN A 2 -19.30 1.77 -17.42
CA ASN A 2 -18.27 0.80 -17.79
C ASN A 2 -17.45 0.49 -16.54
N THR A 3 -17.32 -0.79 -16.20
CA THR A 3 -16.43 -1.21 -15.13
C THR A 3 -14.98 -1.09 -15.61
N CYS A 4 -14.01 -1.06 -14.69
CA CYS A 4 -12.59 -1.07 -15.08
C CYS A 4 -12.22 -2.26 -15.97
N SER A 5 -12.91 -3.41 -15.81
CA SER A 5 -12.74 -4.57 -16.70
C SER A 5 -13.19 -4.26 -18.12
N ASP A 6 -14.39 -3.70 -18.30
CA ASP A 6 -14.92 -3.36 -19.63
C ASP A 6 -14.01 -2.36 -20.36
N ILE A 7 -13.46 -1.39 -19.62
CA ILE A 7 -12.52 -0.38 -20.15
C ILE A 7 -11.23 -1.06 -20.65
N ILE A 8 -10.69 -2.04 -19.91
CA ILE A 8 -9.50 -2.78 -20.34
C ILE A 8 -9.77 -3.57 -21.62
N ASP A 9 -10.88 -4.30 -21.66
CA ASP A 9 -11.23 -5.17 -22.78
C ASP A 9 -11.46 -4.35 -24.07
N GLU A 10 -12.17 -3.23 -23.97
CA GLU A 10 -12.43 -2.35 -25.10
C GLU A 10 -11.15 -1.66 -25.60
N PHE A 11 -10.26 -1.22 -24.69
CA PHE A 11 -8.97 -0.65 -25.07
C PHE A 11 -8.09 -1.64 -25.82
N ASN A 12 -7.98 -2.86 -25.29
CA ASN A 12 -7.18 -3.93 -25.89
C ASN A 12 -7.71 -4.31 -27.27
N SER A 13 -9.04 -4.40 -27.42
CA SER A 13 -9.68 -4.64 -28.72
C SER A 13 -9.42 -3.51 -29.72
N THR A 14 -9.56 -2.25 -29.28
CA THR A 14 -9.45 -1.06 -30.14
C THR A 14 -8.02 -0.86 -30.66
N PHE A 15 -7.01 -1.08 -29.83
CA PHE A 15 -5.62 -0.79 -30.18
C PHE A 15 -4.74 -2.02 -30.35
N SER A 16 -5.30 -3.24 -30.25
CA SER A 16 -4.51 -4.48 -30.21
C SER A 16 -3.40 -4.44 -29.14
N ALA A 17 -3.74 -3.90 -27.97
CA ALA A 17 -2.83 -3.70 -26.84
C ALA A 17 -3.00 -4.79 -25.76
N ASN A 18 -2.14 -4.74 -24.72
CA ASN A 18 -2.13 -5.70 -23.60
C ASN A 18 -2.25 -4.98 -22.23
N ALA A 19 -3.19 -4.05 -22.10
CA ALA A 19 -3.55 -3.48 -20.80
C ALA A 19 -4.05 -4.59 -19.87
N SER A 20 -3.64 -4.51 -18.61
CA SER A 20 -4.12 -5.41 -17.55
C SER A 20 -4.44 -4.70 -16.25
N LEU A 21 -4.13 -3.41 -16.13
CA LEU A 21 -4.43 -2.60 -14.96
C LEU A 21 -5.12 -1.31 -15.40
N CYS A 22 -6.17 -0.92 -14.68
CA CYS A 22 -6.94 0.29 -14.93
C CYS A 22 -7.12 1.07 -13.62
N GLU A 23 -6.71 2.33 -13.60
CA GLU A 23 -6.78 3.21 -12.44
C GLU A 23 -7.75 4.35 -12.69
N ASP A 24 -8.78 4.48 -11.85
CA ASP A 24 -9.66 5.66 -11.84
C ASP A 24 -8.93 6.82 -11.14
N LEU A 25 -8.52 7.81 -11.93
CA LEU A 25 -7.79 8.99 -11.46
C LEU A 25 -8.70 10.02 -10.77
N LYS A 26 -10.03 9.84 -10.82
CA LYS A 26 -11.03 10.73 -10.19
C LYS A 26 -10.82 12.22 -10.50
N VAL A 27 -10.51 12.56 -11.76
CA VAL A 27 -10.25 13.94 -12.17
C VAL A 27 -11.56 14.75 -12.19
N GLY A 28 -11.59 15.82 -11.38
CA GLY A 28 -12.53 16.94 -11.52
C GLY A 28 -13.95 16.71 -11.00
N ALA A 29 -14.15 16.75 -9.68
CA ALA A 29 -15.50 16.80 -9.08
C ALA A 29 -16.32 18.02 -9.55
N ASP A 30 -15.62 19.09 -9.95
CA ASP A 30 -16.21 20.38 -10.35
C ASP A 30 -16.43 20.50 -11.86
N LEU A 31 -16.08 19.46 -12.64
CA LEU A 31 -16.25 19.40 -14.09
C LEU A 31 -17.32 18.36 -14.43
N GLY A 32 -18.31 18.71 -15.26
CA GLY A 32 -19.55 17.94 -15.49
C GLY A 32 -19.34 16.45 -15.80
N ASN A 33 -19.38 15.60 -14.77
CA ASN A 33 -19.13 14.15 -14.84
C ASN A 33 -17.81 13.75 -15.54
N CYS A 34 -16.78 14.59 -15.47
CA CYS A 34 -15.49 14.24 -16.00
C CYS A 34 -14.88 13.08 -15.23
N ARG A 35 -14.33 12.10 -15.96
CA ARG A 35 -13.54 11.01 -15.39
C ARG A 35 -12.39 10.69 -16.32
N SER A 36 -11.28 10.30 -15.71
CA SER A 36 -10.08 9.86 -16.42
C SER A 36 -9.64 8.53 -15.82
N PHE A 37 -9.41 7.57 -16.70
CA PHE A 37 -8.92 6.25 -16.37
C PHE A 37 -7.56 6.07 -17.05
N ALA A 38 -6.53 5.76 -16.29
CA ALA A 38 -5.23 5.39 -16.84
C ALA A 38 -5.14 3.88 -17.01
N LEU A 39 -4.53 3.45 -18.11
CA LEU A 39 -4.41 2.05 -18.50
C LEU A 39 -2.95 1.65 -18.57
N TYR A 40 -2.64 0.50 -17.99
CA TYR A 40 -1.27 0.03 -17.87
C TYR A 40 -1.07 -1.41 -18.32
N GLN A 41 0.10 -1.67 -18.88
CA GLN A 41 0.59 -2.99 -19.26
C GLN A 41 1.60 -3.49 -18.24
N LEU A 42 1.49 -4.75 -17.82
CA LEU A 42 2.46 -5.37 -16.90
C LEU A 42 3.85 -5.40 -17.54
N VAL A 43 4.88 -4.94 -16.82
CA VAL A 43 6.28 -5.04 -17.27
C VAL A 43 6.70 -6.51 -17.25
N GLU A 44 7.32 -7.00 -18.32
CA GLU A 44 7.79 -8.40 -18.39
C GLU A 44 8.90 -8.70 -17.37
N ASP A 45 9.88 -7.81 -17.26
CA ASP A 45 10.98 -7.94 -16.30
C ASP A 45 10.66 -7.24 -14.97
N GLN A 46 10.27 -8.02 -13.97
CA GLN A 46 9.97 -7.55 -12.62
C GLN A 46 11.20 -7.55 -11.68
N ARG A 47 12.42 -7.86 -12.15
CA ARG A 47 13.60 -7.98 -11.27
C ARG A 47 14.00 -6.67 -10.59
N SER A 48 13.64 -5.54 -11.19
CA SER A 48 13.87 -4.19 -10.62
C SER A 48 12.73 -3.70 -9.72
N ALA A 49 11.66 -4.48 -9.55
CA ALA A 49 10.52 -4.10 -8.74
C ALA A 49 10.93 -3.93 -7.27
N PRO A 50 10.63 -2.77 -6.65
CA PRO A 50 10.73 -2.63 -5.20
C PRO A 50 9.97 -3.73 -4.45
N PHE A 51 10.40 -4.01 -3.22
CA PHE A 51 9.82 -5.07 -2.41
C PHE A 51 8.30 -4.95 -2.27
N GLY A 52 7.59 -6.04 -2.61
CA GLY A 52 6.13 -6.12 -2.52
C GLY A 52 5.37 -5.24 -3.51
N THR A 53 6.01 -4.85 -4.62
CA THR A 53 5.39 -4.07 -5.70
C THR A 53 5.34 -4.86 -7.00
N VAL A 54 4.55 -4.34 -7.95
CA VAL A 54 4.50 -4.79 -9.34
C VAL A 54 4.69 -3.56 -10.24
N LEU A 55 5.49 -3.71 -11.28
CA LEU A 55 5.79 -2.65 -12.23
C LEU A 55 4.91 -2.73 -13.47
N TYR A 56 4.46 -1.57 -13.94
CA TYR A 56 3.57 -1.42 -15.08
C TYR A 56 4.01 -0.26 -15.99
N HIS A 57 3.87 -0.42 -17.31
CA HIS A 57 4.00 0.67 -18.28
C HIS A 57 2.68 1.41 -18.42
N ASP A 58 2.70 2.74 -18.40
CA ASP A 58 1.56 3.54 -18.86
C ASP A 58 1.46 3.43 -20.39
N ILE A 59 0.34 2.89 -20.87
CA ILE A 59 0.11 2.65 -22.31
C ILE A 59 -1.04 3.49 -22.86
N GLY A 60 -1.77 4.22 -22.03
CA GLY A 60 -2.89 5.02 -22.50
C GLY A 60 -3.91 5.38 -21.44
N SER A 61 -5.01 5.96 -21.90
CA SER A 61 -6.10 6.41 -21.04
C SER A 61 -7.46 6.30 -21.72
N TYR A 62 -8.50 6.36 -20.90
CA TYR A 62 -9.89 6.54 -21.30
C TYR A 62 -10.46 7.74 -20.56
N ASN A 63 -10.98 8.71 -21.30
CA ASN A 63 -11.55 9.93 -20.72
C ASN A 63 -13.03 10.05 -21.07
N THR A 64 -13.84 10.52 -20.12
CA THR A 64 -15.28 10.80 -20.31
C THR A 64 -15.63 12.19 -19.81
N GLY A 65 -16.71 12.78 -20.34
CA GLY A 65 -17.21 14.10 -19.94
C GLY A 65 -16.63 15.25 -20.77
N GLU A 66 -16.92 16.47 -20.34
CA GLU A 66 -16.46 17.72 -20.97
C GLU A 66 -15.01 18.02 -20.58
N VAL A 67 -14.05 17.28 -21.13
CA VAL A 67 -12.63 17.54 -20.90
C VAL A 67 -12.13 18.59 -21.90
N TYR A 68 -11.73 19.76 -21.39
CA TYR A 68 -11.18 20.86 -22.21
C TYR A 68 -9.65 20.78 -22.25
N GLU A 69 -9.11 19.99 -23.18
CA GLU A 69 -7.80 20.25 -23.76
C GLU A 69 -7.95 20.22 -25.29
N ALA A 70 -7.15 21.06 -25.95
CA ALA A 70 -7.25 21.39 -27.37
C ALA A 70 -7.53 20.14 -28.24
N GLU A 71 -8.65 20.20 -28.97
CA GLU A 71 -9.15 19.15 -29.88
C GLU A 71 -9.59 17.87 -29.15
N GLY A 72 -10.86 17.86 -28.75
CA GLY A 72 -11.41 16.86 -27.85
C GLY A 72 -11.22 15.41 -28.29
N THR A 73 -11.00 14.54 -27.31
CA THR A 73 -11.40 13.14 -27.39
C THR A 73 -11.80 12.66 -26.00
N ALA A 74 -13.10 12.74 -25.70
CA ALA A 74 -13.70 11.68 -24.91
C ALA A 74 -13.47 10.36 -25.66
N GLY A 75 -13.19 9.28 -24.94
CA GLY A 75 -12.79 8.00 -25.51
C GLY A 75 -11.36 7.62 -25.19
N PHE A 76 -10.88 6.62 -25.92
CA PHE A 76 -9.59 5.99 -25.69
C PHE A 76 -8.45 6.71 -26.40
N ARG A 77 -7.28 6.73 -25.75
CA ARG A 77 -6.05 7.30 -26.29
C ARG A 77 -4.85 6.44 -25.93
N LEU A 78 -4.01 6.13 -26.92
CA LEU A 78 -2.70 5.53 -26.69
C LEU A 78 -1.71 6.57 -26.15
N SER A 79 -0.88 6.16 -25.19
CA SER A 79 0.22 6.99 -24.73
C SER A 79 1.27 7.13 -25.82
N SER A 80 1.76 8.37 -26.02
CA SER A 80 2.91 8.64 -26.89
C SER A 80 4.25 8.36 -26.22
N ARG A 81 4.26 8.07 -24.90
CA ARG A 81 5.44 7.78 -24.09
C ARG A 81 5.27 6.41 -23.43
N LEU A 82 5.81 5.37 -24.05
CA LEU A 82 5.80 4.00 -23.51
C LEU A 82 6.84 3.78 -22.41
N ASP A 83 7.71 4.76 -22.15
CA ASP A 83 8.85 4.60 -21.24
C ASP A 83 8.53 4.87 -19.76
N SER A 84 7.31 5.33 -19.43
CA SER A 84 6.94 5.57 -18.02
C SER A 84 6.62 4.26 -17.33
N ILE A 85 7.49 3.84 -16.40
CA ILE A 85 7.27 2.70 -15.52
C ILE A 85 6.73 3.20 -14.19
N GLU A 86 5.56 2.70 -13.84
CA GLU A 86 4.85 2.99 -12.61
C GLU A 86 4.88 1.78 -11.68
N LYS A 87 4.97 2.04 -10.38
CA LYS A 87 4.94 1.01 -9.34
C LYS A 87 3.58 0.96 -8.66
N PHE A 88 3.09 -0.25 -8.42
CA PHE A 88 1.85 -0.48 -7.71
C PHE A 88 2.04 -1.49 -6.59
N PHE A 89 1.29 -1.31 -5.51
CA PHE A 89 1.24 -2.22 -4.37
C PHE A 89 -0.08 -3.00 -4.41
N PRO A 90 -0.03 -4.34 -4.58
CA PRO A 90 -1.24 -5.17 -4.53
C PRO A 90 -1.88 -5.13 -3.14
N LEU A 91 -3.20 -4.94 -3.09
CA LEU A 91 -4.02 -4.91 -1.88
C LEU A 91 -4.97 -6.11 -1.77
N SER A 92 -5.27 -6.75 -2.89
CA SER A 92 -6.05 -7.99 -2.97
C SER A 92 -5.58 -8.79 -4.19
N SER A 93 -6.31 -9.83 -4.58
CA SER A 93 -6.02 -10.56 -5.82
C SER A 93 -6.11 -9.67 -7.05
N ASN A 94 -6.92 -8.60 -7.06
CA ASN A 94 -7.18 -7.81 -8.26
C ASN A 94 -7.16 -6.30 -8.02
N GLU A 95 -6.85 -5.84 -6.81
CA GLU A 95 -6.74 -4.42 -6.51
C GLU A 95 -5.30 -4.04 -6.19
N ALA A 96 -4.88 -2.86 -6.63
CA ALA A 96 -3.60 -2.28 -6.30
C ALA A 96 -3.69 -0.75 -6.09
N THR A 97 -2.65 -0.15 -5.55
CA THR A 97 -2.53 1.31 -5.31
C THR A 97 -1.12 1.80 -5.62
N ARG A 98 -0.98 3.07 -6.01
CA ARG A 98 0.33 3.71 -6.22
C ARG A 98 1.10 3.94 -4.93
N ASN A 99 0.38 4.25 -3.86
CA ASN A 99 0.95 4.53 -2.54
C ASN A 99 0.52 3.47 -1.54
N LEU A 100 1.49 2.96 -0.78
CA LEU A 100 1.25 1.94 0.24
C LEU A 100 0.54 2.52 1.47
N GLU A 101 -0.74 2.85 1.33
CA GLU A 101 -1.62 3.45 2.34
C GLU A 101 -2.30 2.40 3.23
N ILE A 102 -1.57 1.33 3.55
CA ILE A 102 -2.14 0.23 4.34
C ILE A 102 -2.48 0.70 5.76
N GLY A 103 -3.70 0.40 6.20
CA GLY A 103 -4.18 0.73 7.54
C GLY A 103 -4.59 2.20 7.71
N TYR A 104 -4.42 3.03 6.68
CA TYR A 104 -4.86 4.41 6.67
C TYR A 104 -6.34 4.49 6.25
N ARG A 105 -7.16 5.20 7.04
CA ARG A 105 -8.64 5.22 6.90
C ARG A 105 -9.20 6.61 6.60
N SER A 106 -8.44 7.49 5.96
CA SER A 106 -8.97 8.81 5.59
C SER A 106 -9.80 8.71 4.31
N PRO A 107 -11.09 9.11 4.32
CA PRO A 107 -11.91 9.15 3.11
C PRO A 107 -11.45 10.23 2.12
N TRP A 108 -10.69 11.22 2.58
CA TRP A 108 -10.19 12.35 1.77
C TRP A 108 -8.85 12.07 1.10
N LEU A 109 -8.12 11.07 1.60
CA LEU A 109 -6.76 10.74 1.19
C LEU A 109 -6.64 9.29 0.75
N GLY A 110 -7.73 8.53 0.74
CA GLY A 110 -7.75 7.19 0.18
C GLY A 110 -7.49 7.29 -1.31
N GLY A 111 -6.29 6.90 -1.72
CA GLY A 111 -5.84 6.99 -3.10
C GLY A 111 -6.78 6.32 -4.11
N SER A 112 -6.58 6.63 -5.39
CA SER A 112 -7.13 5.87 -6.50
C SER A 112 -6.76 4.39 -6.34
N ARG A 113 -7.77 3.52 -6.40
CA ARG A 113 -7.54 2.07 -6.49
C ARG A 113 -7.52 1.70 -7.96
N ALA A 114 -6.51 0.94 -8.34
CA ALA A 114 -6.41 0.34 -9.64
C ALA A 114 -6.96 -1.08 -9.60
N PHE A 115 -7.73 -1.44 -10.61
CA PHE A 115 -8.21 -2.80 -10.84
C PHE A 115 -7.30 -3.51 -11.83
N SER A 116 -6.91 -4.74 -11.52
CA SER A 116 -6.13 -5.63 -12.37
C SER A 116 -7.01 -6.74 -12.91
N SER A 117 -7.01 -6.96 -14.23
CA SER A 117 -7.61 -8.14 -14.85
C SER A 117 -6.79 -9.41 -14.61
N ILE A 118 -5.50 -9.26 -14.25
CA ILE A 118 -4.61 -10.37 -13.90
C ILE A 118 -4.53 -10.51 -12.37
N PRO A 119 -4.79 -11.70 -11.80
CA PRO A 119 -4.66 -11.92 -10.37
C PRO A 119 -3.22 -11.81 -9.85
N PHE A 120 -3.03 -11.06 -8.76
CA PHE A 120 -1.77 -10.99 -8.03
C PHE A 120 -1.54 -12.23 -7.16
N LYS A 121 -0.30 -12.73 -7.13
CA LYS A 121 0.09 -13.89 -6.31
C LYS A 121 0.20 -13.58 -4.82
N ARG A 122 0.60 -12.36 -4.48
CA ARG A 122 0.75 -11.88 -3.10
C ARG A 122 0.24 -10.45 -2.99
N TRP A 123 -0.32 -10.09 -1.83
CA TRP A 123 -0.82 -8.74 -1.57
C TRP A 123 -0.67 -8.32 -0.11
N TRP A 124 -0.69 -7.02 0.11
CA TRP A 124 -0.55 -6.43 1.43
C TRP A 124 -1.85 -6.50 2.24
N VAL A 125 -1.76 -7.06 3.46
CA VAL A 125 -2.87 -7.07 4.41
C VAL A 125 -2.87 -5.83 5.28
N ASN A 126 -4.07 -5.37 5.64
CA ASN A 126 -4.25 -4.13 6.41
C ASN A 126 -4.30 -4.30 7.94
N SER A 127 -4.21 -5.53 8.41
CA SER A 127 -4.42 -5.88 9.80
C SER A 127 -3.64 -7.14 10.14
N PHE A 128 -3.07 -7.16 11.34
CA PHE A 128 -2.45 -8.37 11.86
C PHE A 128 -3.50 -9.47 12.12
N LYS A 129 -4.75 -9.08 12.44
CA LYS A 129 -5.85 -10.03 12.66
C LYS A 129 -6.14 -10.89 11.43
N THR A 130 -6.02 -10.33 10.23
CA THR A 130 -6.18 -11.08 8.98
C THR A 130 -5.15 -12.21 8.90
N LEU A 131 -3.89 -11.95 9.28
CA LEU A 131 -2.88 -13.01 9.36
C LEU A 131 -3.21 -14.03 10.44
N CYS A 132 -3.67 -13.60 11.61
CA CYS A 132 -4.07 -14.52 12.68
C CYS A 132 -5.20 -15.46 12.25
N THR A 133 -6.14 -14.98 11.44
CA THR A 133 -7.26 -15.79 10.93
C THR A 133 -6.81 -16.74 9.83
N ASP A 134 -6.05 -16.25 8.85
CA ASP A 134 -5.78 -17.00 7.62
C ASP A 134 -4.50 -17.84 7.67
N ALA A 135 -3.52 -17.43 8.48
CA ALA A 135 -2.20 -18.06 8.62
C ALA A 135 -1.71 -18.03 10.08
N PRO A 136 -2.42 -18.69 11.02
CA PRO A 136 -2.18 -18.56 12.46
C PRO A 136 -0.77 -18.97 12.89
N ALA A 137 -0.20 -20.03 12.30
CA ALA A 137 1.15 -20.48 12.64
C ALA A 137 2.22 -19.43 12.26
N GLN A 138 2.09 -18.83 11.07
CA GLN A 138 2.98 -17.77 10.62
C GLN A 138 2.75 -16.47 11.40
N ALA A 139 1.51 -16.15 11.73
CA ALA A 139 1.18 -15.01 12.58
C ALA A 139 1.87 -15.12 13.94
N GLU A 140 1.91 -16.30 14.56
CA GLU A 140 2.59 -16.51 15.84
C GLU A 140 4.10 -16.26 15.76
N LEU A 141 4.75 -16.68 14.65
CA LEU A 141 6.17 -16.39 14.40
C LEU A 141 6.41 -14.88 14.26
N VAL A 142 5.57 -14.19 13.48
CA VAL A 142 5.63 -12.74 13.30
C VAL A 142 5.41 -12.01 14.64
N ASN A 143 4.41 -12.43 15.41
CA ASN A 143 4.09 -11.89 16.74
C ASN A 143 5.28 -12.02 17.69
N SER A 144 5.84 -13.22 17.81
CA SER A 144 6.99 -13.51 18.67
C SER A 144 8.21 -12.67 18.29
N PHE A 145 8.49 -12.55 16.99
CA PHE A 145 9.63 -11.78 16.49
C PHE A 145 9.46 -10.27 16.74
N LEU A 146 8.33 -9.68 16.34
CA LEU A 146 8.10 -8.24 16.46
C LEU A 146 7.96 -7.80 17.92
N THR A 147 7.31 -8.61 18.76
CA THR A 147 7.22 -8.34 20.20
C THR A 147 8.60 -8.27 20.83
N ARG A 148 9.46 -9.26 20.56
CA ARG A 148 10.84 -9.28 21.06
C ARG A 148 11.63 -8.05 20.60
N GLU A 149 11.53 -7.65 19.34
CA GLU A 149 12.22 -6.45 18.84
C GLU A 149 11.75 -5.16 19.53
N ILE A 150 10.45 -5.03 19.77
CA ILE A 150 9.89 -3.88 20.51
C ILE A 150 10.34 -3.89 21.97
N GLU A 151 10.35 -5.05 22.63
CA GLU A 151 10.80 -5.19 24.02
C GLU A 151 12.28 -4.83 24.19
N VAL A 152 13.15 -5.25 23.28
CA VAL A 152 14.58 -4.88 23.29
C VAL A 152 14.74 -3.36 23.18
N LEU A 153 13.97 -2.70 22.32
CA LEU A 153 14.00 -1.24 22.19
C LEU A 153 13.42 -0.56 23.44
N ALA A 154 12.35 -1.10 24.02
CA ALA A 154 11.72 -0.57 25.23
C ALA A 154 12.65 -0.69 26.45
N GLU A 155 13.35 -1.81 26.61
CA GLU A 155 14.37 -2.04 27.64
C GLU A 155 15.51 -1.01 27.51
N ALA A 156 16.02 -0.81 26.30
CA ALA A 156 17.05 0.19 26.04
C ALA A 156 16.58 1.62 26.35
N ALA A 157 15.32 1.94 26.05
CA ALA A 157 14.72 3.23 26.38
C ALA A 157 14.58 3.42 27.90
N ARG A 158 14.13 2.39 28.64
CA ARG A 158 14.02 2.41 30.10
C ARG A 158 15.38 2.66 30.75
N ASN A 159 16.40 1.90 30.35
CA ASN A 159 17.74 1.98 30.93
C ASN A 159 18.42 3.35 30.71
N LYS A 160 18.04 4.08 29.65
CA LYS A 160 18.58 5.40 29.32
C LYS A 160 17.62 6.56 29.62
N GLY A 161 16.46 6.28 30.21
CA GLY A 161 15.43 7.29 30.50
C GLY A 161 14.82 7.97 29.26
N HIS A 162 14.88 7.34 28.08
CA HIS A 162 14.31 7.92 26.86
C HIS A 162 12.77 7.95 26.90
N ARG A 163 12.18 8.92 26.19
CA ARG A 163 10.72 9.05 25.99
C ARG A 163 10.18 7.92 25.10
N ARG A 164 8.88 7.60 25.18
CA ARG A 164 8.24 6.55 24.37
C ARG A 164 8.42 6.76 22.86
N GLY A 165 8.42 8.03 22.41
CA GLY A 165 8.62 8.37 21.00
C GLY A 165 9.97 7.93 20.44
N TRP A 166 10.99 7.78 21.31
CA TRP A 166 12.29 7.26 20.90
C TRP A 166 12.19 5.80 20.41
N VAL A 167 11.36 4.97 21.07
CA VAL A 167 11.16 3.58 20.68
C VAL A 167 10.53 3.48 19.28
N TYR A 168 9.52 4.32 19.00
CA TYR A 168 8.92 4.40 17.68
C TYR A 168 9.93 4.78 16.61
N ASN A 169 10.72 5.85 16.84
CA ASN A 169 11.72 6.29 15.86
C ASN A 169 12.76 5.19 15.59
N ARG A 170 13.24 4.49 16.63
CA ARG A 170 14.17 3.37 16.46
C ARG A 170 13.55 2.15 15.78
N PHE A 171 12.26 1.93 15.96
CA PHE A 171 11.54 0.89 15.25
C PHE A 171 11.42 1.24 13.75
N VAL A 172 11.11 2.50 13.44
CA VAL A 172 11.04 3.02 12.06
C VAL A 172 12.40 2.96 11.36
N ASP A 173 13.49 3.31 12.06
CA ASP A 173 14.86 3.18 11.54
C ASP A 173 15.18 1.74 11.08
N LYS A 174 14.57 0.73 11.73
CA LYS A 174 14.76 -0.70 11.42
C LYS A 174 13.70 -1.26 10.45
N LEU A 175 12.77 -0.44 9.96
CA LEU A 175 11.57 -0.94 9.29
C LEU A 175 11.87 -1.78 8.04
N GLU A 176 12.89 -1.42 7.27
CA GLU A 176 13.28 -2.18 6.08
C GLU A 176 13.75 -3.59 6.44
N TYR A 177 14.64 -3.71 7.42
CA TYR A 177 15.11 -4.99 7.96
C TYR A 177 13.94 -5.83 8.52
N LEU A 178 13.07 -5.21 9.32
CA LEU A 178 11.91 -5.90 9.91
C LEU A 178 10.96 -6.39 8.81
N SER A 179 10.72 -5.57 7.78
CA SER A 179 9.86 -5.92 6.66
C SER A 179 10.45 -7.07 5.86
N MET A 180 11.75 -7.05 5.57
CA MET A 180 12.43 -8.13 4.88
C MET A 180 12.31 -9.45 5.66
N ARG A 181 12.68 -9.45 6.95
CA ARG A 181 12.59 -10.61 7.85
C ARG A 181 11.18 -11.19 7.88
N VAL A 182 10.19 -10.34 8.16
CA VAL A 182 8.79 -10.78 8.26
C VAL A 182 8.31 -11.42 6.97
N ASN A 183 8.58 -10.78 5.83
CA ASN A 183 7.95 -11.21 4.59
C ASN A 183 8.69 -12.31 3.83
N HIS A 184 10.01 -12.44 4.01
CA HIS A 184 10.85 -13.49 3.39
C HIS A 184 11.09 -14.69 4.29
N GLU A 185 11.12 -14.54 5.61
CA GLU A 185 11.36 -15.67 6.50
C GLU A 185 10.08 -16.27 7.05
N PHE A 186 9.09 -15.42 7.41
CA PHE A 186 7.89 -15.91 8.08
C PHE A 186 6.68 -16.02 7.16
N LEU A 187 6.56 -15.14 6.16
CA LEU A 187 5.38 -15.09 5.27
C LEU A 187 5.64 -15.57 3.84
N ASP A 188 6.83 -16.08 3.52
CA ASP A 188 7.20 -16.46 2.14
C ASP A 188 6.28 -17.53 1.54
N SER A 189 5.81 -18.47 2.36
CA SER A 189 4.86 -19.51 1.96
C SER A 189 3.40 -19.05 1.90
N THR A 190 3.12 -17.76 2.11
CA THR A 190 1.77 -17.20 2.14
C THR A 190 1.54 -16.23 0.99
N GLN A 191 0.26 -16.00 0.67
CA GLN A 191 -0.16 -14.95 -0.28
C GLN A 191 -0.10 -13.53 0.31
N TYR A 192 0.47 -13.36 1.50
CA TYR A 192 0.38 -12.11 2.24
C TYR A 192 1.72 -11.40 2.35
N LEU A 193 1.63 -10.07 2.32
CA LEU A 193 2.67 -9.13 2.71
C LEU A 193 2.17 -8.34 3.92
N PHE A 194 3.06 -8.07 4.87
CA PHE A 194 2.74 -7.39 6.10
C PHE A 194 3.75 -6.29 6.41
N LYS A 195 3.23 -5.13 6.78
CA LYS A 195 4.03 -3.96 7.15
C LYS A 195 4.17 -3.91 8.69
N PRO A 196 5.37 -4.09 9.27
CA PRO A 196 5.55 -4.17 10.72
C PRO A 196 5.03 -2.96 11.51
N VAL A 197 4.93 -1.77 10.90
CA VAL A 197 4.35 -0.57 11.53
C VAL A 197 2.90 -0.80 11.99
N LEU A 198 2.13 -1.62 11.27
CA LEU A 198 0.74 -1.94 11.66
C LEU A 198 0.72 -2.66 13.01
N PHE A 199 1.62 -3.63 13.20
CA PHE A 199 1.77 -4.34 14.45
C PHE A 199 2.20 -3.40 15.58
N PHE A 200 3.18 -2.53 15.32
CA PHE A 200 3.61 -1.55 16.32
C PHE A 200 2.45 -0.65 16.76
N ASN A 201 1.70 -0.10 15.81
CA ASN A 201 0.58 0.78 16.11
C ASN A 201 -0.51 0.08 16.92
N GLU A 202 -0.76 -1.20 16.66
CA GLU A 202 -1.81 -1.96 17.35
C GLU A 202 -1.38 -2.46 18.73
N PHE A 203 -0.13 -2.92 18.91
CA PHE A 203 0.26 -3.69 20.11
C PHE A 203 1.33 -3.00 20.99
N SER A 204 2.00 -1.95 20.52
CA SER A 204 3.13 -1.34 21.26
C SER A 204 2.74 -0.74 22.62
N HIS A 205 1.49 -0.31 22.79
CA HIS A 205 0.99 0.26 24.04
C HIS A 205 1.05 -0.71 25.22
N ASN A 206 1.04 -2.02 24.95
CA ASN A 206 1.19 -3.06 25.99
C ASN A 206 2.66 -3.32 26.34
N LEU A 207 3.61 -2.88 25.52
CA LEU A 207 5.03 -3.22 25.61
C LEU A 207 5.89 -2.03 26.06
N ILE A 208 5.44 -0.80 25.80
CA ILE A 208 6.20 0.43 26.04
C ILE A 208 5.61 1.19 27.22
N SER A 209 6.40 1.33 28.29
CA SER A 209 6.04 2.15 29.44
C SER A 209 6.49 3.59 29.30
N LEU A 210 5.71 4.52 29.87
CA LEU A 210 6.08 5.93 30.00
C LEU A 210 7.30 6.10 30.93
N ASN A 211 8.19 7.02 30.59
CA ASN A 211 9.28 7.40 31.49
C ASN A 211 8.76 8.34 32.61
N THR A 212 9.62 8.65 33.60
CA THR A 212 9.24 9.49 34.75
C THR A 212 8.80 10.90 34.34
N GLN A 213 9.44 11.48 33.33
CA GLN A 213 9.08 12.81 32.82
C GLN A 213 7.69 12.79 32.17
N GLU A 214 7.43 11.83 31.28
CA GLU A 214 6.13 11.66 30.61
C GLU A 214 5.01 11.37 31.62
N LYS A 215 5.30 10.59 32.67
CA LYS A 215 4.36 10.34 33.77
C LYS A 215 4.01 11.64 34.51
N ASN A 216 4.97 12.53 34.72
CA ASN A 216 4.75 13.80 35.40
C ASN A 216 4.00 14.79 34.51
N GLU A 217 4.35 14.88 33.22
CA GLU A 217 3.66 15.72 32.23
C GLU A 217 2.19 15.32 32.10
N LEU A 218 1.89 14.02 31.98
CA LEU A 218 0.50 13.53 31.96
C LEU A 218 -0.25 13.88 33.25
N ARG A 219 0.38 13.72 34.42
CA ARG A 219 -0.25 14.09 35.70
C ARG A 219 -0.57 15.58 35.78
N SER A 220 0.25 16.45 35.21
CA SER A 220 0.00 17.91 35.16
C SER A 220 -1.07 18.32 34.15
N GLU A 221 -1.36 17.51 33.13
CA GLU A 221 -2.46 17.77 32.19
C GLU A 221 -3.84 17.39 32.74
N PHE A 222 -3.87 16.50 33.75
CA PHE A 222 -5.11 16.04 34.41
C PHE A 222 -5.41 16.74 35.75
N LEU A 223 -4.58 17.69 36.18
CA LEU A 223 -4.75 18.51 37.39
C LEU A 223 -5.03 19.96 37.00
#